data_AF-A0A2V7GPG5-F1
#
_entry.id   AF-A0A2V7GPG5-F1
#
_cell.length_a   1.000
_cell.length_b   1.000
_cell.length_c   1.000
_cell.angle_alpha   90.00
_cell.angle_beta   90.00
_cell.angle_gamma   90.00
#
_symmetry.space_group_name_H-M   'P 1'
#
loop_
_entity.id
_entity.type
_entity.pdbx_description
1 polymer ?
#
loop_
_entity_poly.entity_id
_entity_poly.type
_entity_poly.pdbx_seq_one_letter_code
_entity_poly.pdbx_strand_id
1 'polypeptide(L)'
;MPLSYRIATHPVTNGADRTDTSLHALVPDRFELSPALSAQPGDHFWAYGSDVTLTELRGSLAPGVWFHPHGAGLGAVVVDAAAFSQADARAVALDTALFDQRGCLSPRLVSVVGSEQQAQTIAQSLAGELTGLERELPPGPVSAEEAAEARQSRDAAAYAFELFPAGSGWISCAPELVV
;
A
#
# COMPACT_ATOMS: atom_id res chain seq x y z
N MET A 1 11.23 24.71 -23.21
CA MET A 1 10.40 23.55 -23.64
C MET A 1 9.75 22.97 -22.39
N PRO A 2 8.42 22.88 -22.30
CA PRO A 2 7.79 22.30 -21.12
C PRO A 2 7.91 20.77 -21.17
N LEU A 3 8.48 20.18 -20.12
CA LEU A 3 8.52 18.72 -19.92
C LEU A 3 7.07 18.24 -19.74
N SER A 4 6.63 17.34 -20.61
CA SER A 4 5.32 16.69 -20.54
C SER A 4 5.49 15.40 -19.74
N TYR A 5 4.92 15.35 -18.53
CA TYR A 5 4.91 14.12 -17.73
C TYR A 5 3.62 13.35 -18.01
N ARG A 6 3.74 12.04 -18.25
CA ARG A 6 2.62 11.12 -18.47
C ARG A 6 2.56 10.14 -17.30
N ILE A 7 1.42 10.09 -16.62
CA ILE A 7 1.14 9.15 -15.53
C ILE A 7 0.13 8.15 -16.07
N ALA A 8 0.49 6.86 -16.05
CA ALA A 8 -0.43 5.77 -16.36
C ALA A 8 -0.84 5.08 -15.05
N THR A 9 -2.16 4.96 -14.83
CA THR A 9 -2.72 4.15 -13.76
C THR A 9 -3.25 2.84 -14.34
N HIS A 10 -3.06 1.75 -13.60
CA HIS A 10 -3.67 0.45 -13.89
C HIS A 10 -4.63 0.11 -12.75
N PRO A 11 -5.89 -0.25 -13.03
CA PRO A 11 -6.75 -0.84 -12.02
C PRO A 11 -6.31 -2.28 -11.75
N VAL A 12 -6.01 -2.61 -10.49
CA VAL A 12 -6.06 -3.99 -10.02
C VAL A 12 -7.54 -4.35 -9.93
N THR A 13 -8.02 -5.21 -10.84
CA THR A 13 -9.39 -5.70 -10.81
C THR A 13 -9.58 -6.64 -9.62
N ASN A 14 -10.28 -6.17 -8.60
CA ASN A 14 -11.39 -6.92 -8.00
C ASN A 14 -12.27 -5.98 -7.17
N GLY A 15 -13.27 -5.40 -7.84
CA GLY A 15 -14.34 -4.63 -7.20
C GLY A 15 -14.21 -3.11 -7.35
N ALA A 16 -15.19 -2.53 -8.04
CA ALA A 16 -15.43 -1.10 -8.24
C ALA A 16 -14.47 -0.37 -9.19
N ASP A 17 -14.78 -0.50 -10.49
CA ASP A 17 -14.86 0.64 -11.41
C ASP A 17 -15.10 1.95 -10.63
N ARG A 18 -14.15 2.92 -10.63
CA ARG A 18 -14.41 4.38 -10.50
C ARG A 18 -13.22 5.33 -10.27
N THR A 19 -11.97 4.93 -10.02
CA THR A 19 -10.93 5.95 -9.74
C THR A 19 -10.48 6.71 -10.98
N ASP A 20 -10.11 6.01 -12.05
CA ASP A 20 -9.48 6.64 -13.22
C ASP A 20 -10.48 7.48 -14.03
N THR A 21 -11.70 6.98 -14.21
CA THR A 21 -12.79 7.71 -14.88
C THR A 21 -13.21 8.95 -14.08
N SER A 22 -13.23 8.85 -12.74
CA SER A 22 -13.54 10.01 -11.89
C SER A 22 -12.41 11.05 -11.91
N LEU A 23 -11.15 10.61 -11.90
CA LEU A 23 -10.00 11.51 -12.04
C LEU A 23 -10.00 12.19 -13.41
N HIS A 24 -10.28 11.46 -14.50
CA HIS A 24 -10.36 12.02 -15.84
C HIS A 24 -11.50 13.04 -15.94
N ALA A 25 -12.65 12.77 -15.34
CA ALA A 25 -13.77 13.71 -15.31
C ALA A 25 -13.43 15.04 -14.60
N LEU A 26 -12.53 15.02 -13.61
CA LEU A 26 -12.07 16.22 -12.91
C LEU A 26 -11.05 17.03 -13.72
N VAL A 27 -10.29 16.39 -14.61
CA VAL A 27 -9.20 17.02 -15.38
C VAL A 27 -9.06 16.43 -16.80
N PRO A 28 -10.09 16.51 -17.65
CA PRO A 28 -10.15 15.77 -18.92
C PRO A 28 -9.07 16.19 -19.94
N ASP A 29 -8.56 17.41 -19.84
CA ASP A 29 -7.53 17.92 -20.77
C ASP A 29 -6.09 17.60 -20.31
N ARG A 30 -5.92 16.87 -19.20
CA ARG A 30 -4.60 16.59 -18.62
C ARG A 30 -4.05 15.22 -18.97
N PHE A 31 -4.92 14.25 -19.26
CA PHE A 31 -4.52 12.91 -19.67
C PHE A 31 -5.63 12.24 -20.46
N GLU A 32 -5.25 11.23 -21.24
CA GLU A 32 -6.18 10.40 -22.01
C GLU A 32 -6.22 8.99 -21.40
N LEU A 33 -7.41 8.43 -21.27
CA LEU A 33 -7.59 7.04 -20.88
C LEU A 33 -7.54 6.16 -22.14
N SER A 34 -6.54 5.28 -22.23
CA SER A 34 -6.40 4.31 -23.31
C SER A 34 -6.59 2.89 -22.79
N PRO A 35 -7.41 2.05 -23.43
CA PRO A 35 -7.54 0.63 -23.10
C PRO A 35 -6.36 -0.21 -23.62
N ALA A 36 -5.48 0.37 -24.44
CA ALA A 36 -4.34 -0.32 -25.03
C ALA A 36 -3.01 0.27 -24.53
N LEU A 37 -2.08 -0.63 -24.19
CA LEU A 37 -0.70 -0.27 -23.87
C LEU A 37 0.08 -0.15 -25.18
N SER A 38 0.39 1.07 -25.58
CA SER A 38 1.22 1.36 -26.75
C SER A 38 2.28 2.37 -26.37
N ALA A 39 3.54 2.04 -26.66
CA ALA A 39 4.69 2.90 -26.44
C ALA A 39 5.62 2.78 -27.65
N GLN A 40 6.10 3.91 -28.14
CA GLN A 40 6.99 3.99 -29.30
C GLN A 40 8.42 4.26 -28.84
N PRO A 41 9.44 3.92 -29.67
CA PRO A 41 10.81 4.28 -29.37
C PRO A 41 10.95 5.78 -29.06
N GLY A 42 11.62 6.11 -27.96
CA GLY A 42 11.76 7.47 -27.44
C GLY A 42 10.71 7.89 -26.41
N ASP A 43 9.60 7.14 -26.27
CA ASP A 43 8.63 7.38 -25.19
C ASP A 43 9.20 7.01 -23.83
N HIS A 44 8.70 7.70 -22.79
CA HIS A 44 8.87 7.29 -21.41
C HIS A 44 7.59 6.58 -20.93
N PHE A 45 7.76 5.40 -20.33
CA PHE A 45 6.68 4.54 -19.89
C PHE A 45 6.81 4.25 -18.39
N TRP A 46 5.93 4.82 -17.57
CA TRP A 46 5.85 4.55 -16.13
C TRP A 46 4.79 3.50 -15.87
N ALA A 47 5.16 2.46 -15.11
CA ALA A 47 4.24 1.39 -14.75
C ALA A 47 4.32 1.09 -13.26
N TYR A 48 3.16 0.86 -12.66
CA TYR A 48 3.00 0.48 -11.26
C TYR A 48 2.25 -0.84 -11.21
N GLY A 49 2.75 -1.80 -10.44
CA GLY A 49 2.12 -3.12 -10.36
C GLY A 49 3.01 -4.15 -9.68
N SER A 50 2.62 -5.42 -9.78
CA SER A 50 3.43 -6.52 -9.26
C SER A 50 4.73 -6.64 -10.05
N ASP A 51 5.78 -7.16 -9.40
CA ASP A 51 7.07 -7.37 -10.05
C ASP A 51 6.97 -8.33 -11.25
N VAL A 52 6.06 -9.30 -11.16
CA VAL A 52 5.73 -10.23 -12.26
C VAL A 52 5.18 -9.46 -13.45
N THR A 53 4.14 -8.66 -13.25
CA THR A 53 3.53 -7.85 -14.31
C THR A 53 4.53 -6.87 -14.93
N LEU A 54 5.37 -6.23 -14.11
CA LEU A 54 6.38 -5.30 -14.62
C LEU A 54 7.49 -6.00 -15.42
N THR A 55 7.81 -7.24 -15.05
CA THR A 55 8.76 -8.08 -15.81
C THR A 55 8.17 -8.47 -17.16
N GLU A 56 6.90 -8.88 -17.20
CA GLU A 56 6.18 -9.16 -18.45
C GLU A 56 6.05 -7.92 -19.35
N LEU A 57 5.73 -6.77 -18.76
CA LEU A 57 5.66 -5.49 -19.47
C LEU A 57 7.01 -5.12 -20.08
N ARG A 58 8.10 -5.23 -19.32
CA ARG A 58 9.45 -4.97 -19.83
C ARG A 58 9.77 -5.81 -21.06
N GLY A 59 9.33 -7.07 -21.09
CA GLY A 59 9.54 -7.98 -22.22
C GLY A 59 8.70 -7.67 -23.45
N SER A 60 7.56 -6.97 -23.29
CA SER A 60 6.64 -6.66 -24.40
C SER A 60 6.85 -5.26 -25.01
N LEU A 61 7.58 -4.37 -24.35
CA LEU A 61 7.85 -3.00 -24.84
C LEU A 61 8.82 -2.99 -26.03
N ALA A 62 8.56 -2.08 -26.98
CA ALA A 62 9.42 -1.88 -28.15
C ALA A 62 10.84 -1.42 -27.74
N PRO A 63 11.90 -1.86 -28.45
CA PRO A 63 13.25 -1.34 -28.23
C PRO A 63 13.30 0.20 -28.35
N GLY A 64 13.98 0.86 -27.41
CA GLY A 64 14.11 2.31 -27.37
C GLY A 64 13.05 3.04 -26.53
N VAL A 65 12.10 2.33 -25.92
CA VAL A 65 11.23 2.88 -24.87
C VAL A 65 12.02 3.01 -23.55
N TRP A 66 11.90 4.15 -22.87
CA TRP A 66 12.44 4.37 -21.53
C TRP A 66 11.46 3.88 -20.48
N PHE A 67 11.68 2.67 -19.96
CA PHE A 67 10.79 2.03 -18.99
C PHE A 67 11.14 2.39 -17.54
N HIS A 68 10.15 2.88 -16.79
CA HIS A 68 10.21 3.28 -15.37
C HIS A 68 9.25 2.40 -14.53
N PRO A 69 9.67 1.18 -14.13
CA PRO A 69 8.84 0.30 -13.32
C PRO A 69 8.87 0.65 -11.83
N HIS A 70 7.72 0.54 -11.19
CA HIS A 70 7.51 0.70 -9.76
C HIS A 70 6.77 -0.53 -9.22
N GLY A 71 7.55 -1.46 -8.67
CA GLY A 71 7.12 -2.76 -8.19
C GLY A 71 6.36 -2.76 -6.89
N ALA A 72 6.25 -3.95 -6.30
CA ALA A 72 5.67 -4.11 -4.97
C ALA A 72 6.48 -3.30 -3.95
N GLY A 73 5.80 -2.47 -3.16
CA GLY A 73 6.40 -1.68 -2.10
C GLY A 73 6.12 -2.25 -0.72
N LEU A 74 7.04 -2.00 0.21
CA LEU A 74 6.85 -2.20 1.65
C LEU A 74 6.93 -0.84 2.33
N GLY A 75 5.78 -0.25 2.68
CA GLY A 75 5.74 0.99 3.45
C GLY A 75 6.23 0.74 4.88
N ALA A 76 7.17 1.57 5.34
CA ALA A 76 7.68 1.53 6.71
C ALA A 76 7.66 2.93 7.31
N VAL A 77 7.34 3.01 8.60
CA VAL A 77 7.33 4.25 9.38
C VAL A 77 8.31 4.10 10.54
N VAL A 78 9.09 5.14 10.83
CA VAL A 78 9.97 5.19 12.00
C VAL A 78 9.49 6.32 12.91
N VAL A 79 9.28 6.03 14.19
CA VAL A 79 8.76 6.99 15.17
C VAL A 79 9.65 7.04 16.40
N ASP A 80 9.79 8.22 16.98
CA ASP A 80 10.32 8.37 18.34
C ASP A 80 9.16 8.26 19.33
N ALA A 81 9.21 7.27 20.22
CA ALA A 81 8.17 7.02 21.20
C ALA A 81 7.92 8.20 22.14
N ALA A 82 8.92 9.05 22.39
CA ALA A 82 8.77 10.22 23.26
C ALA A 82 7.97 11.35 22.59
N ALA A 83 7.92 11.38 21.25
CA ALA A 83 7.22 12.40 20.47
C ALA A 83 5.90 11.88 19.86
N PHE A 84 5.68 10.56 19.88
CA PHE A 84 4.51 9.94 19.26
C PHE A 84 3.21 10.24 20.01
N SER A 85 2.27 10.88 19.32
CA SER A 85 0.97 11.28 19.86
C SER A 85 -0.16 10.39 19.36
N GLN A 86 -1.35 10.55 19.95
CA GLN A 86 -2.57 9.89 19.45
C GLN A 86 -2.92 10.35 18.02
N ALA A 87 -2.62 11.60 17.66
CA ALA A 87 -2.85 12.09 16.31
C ALA A 87 -1.94 11.38 15.29
N ASP A 88 -0.69 11.07 15.67
CA ASP A 88 0.23 10.30 14.85
C ASP A 88 -0.24 8.84 14.70
N ALA A 89 -0.75 8.24 15.77
CA ALA A 89 -1.37 6.90 15.72
C ALA A 89 -2.50 6.86 14.69
N ARG A 90 -3.39 7.85 14.72
CA ARG A 90 -4.48 7.94 13.76
C ARG A 90 -4.00 8.17 12.34
N ALA A 91 -2.97 9.01 12.14
CA ALA A 91 -2.40 9.26 10.82
C ALA A 91 -1.79 7.98 10.21
N VAL A 92 -0.98 7.25 10.98
CA VAL A 92 -0.39 5.97 10.53
C VAL A 92 -1.46 4.92 10.25
N ALA A 93 -2.48 4.82 11.11
CA ALA A 93 -3.59 3.90 10.90
C ALA A 93 -4.41 4.25 9.64
N LEU A 94 -4.62 5.54 9.38
CA LEU A 94 -5.30 6.01 8.17
C LEU A 94 -4.51 5.67 6.90
N ASP A 95 -3.20 5.94 6.88
CA ASP A 95 -2.33 5.59 5.74
C ASP A 95 -2.26 4.07 5.50
N THR A 96 -2.45 3.28 6.55
CA THR A 96 -2.58 1.82 6.45
C THR A 96 -3.91 1.42 5.81
N ALA A 97 -5.01 2.06 6.20
CA ALA A 97 -6.37 1.69 5.81
C ALA A 97 -6.82 2.25 4.44
N LEU A 98 -6.35 3.42 4.01
CA LEU A 98 -6.87 4.17 2.84
C LEU A 98 -6.92 3.40 1.52
N PHE A 99 -6.12 2.33 1.38
CA PHE A 99 -6.06 1.49 0.19
C PHE A 99 -6.09 0.00 0.54
N ASP A 100 -6.74 -0.37 1.64
CA ASP A 100 -6.76 -1.74 2.18
C ASP A 100 -5.36 -2.34 2.32
N GLN A 101 -4.35 -1.52 2.65
CA GLN A 101 -2.94 -1.89 2.72
C GLN A 101 -2.33 -2.46 1.42
N ARG A 102 -3.00 -2.28 0.26
CA ARG A 102 -2.53 -2.70 -1.07
C ARG A 102 -1.66 -1.64 -1.75
N GLY A 103 -1.60 -0.43 -1.21
CA GLY A 103 -0.73 0.64 -1.71
C GLY A 103 0.75 0.33 -1.46
N CYS A 104 1.62 0.68 -2.41
CA CYS A 104 3.08 0.51 -2.26
C CYS A 104 3.67 1.35 -1.11
N LEU A 105 2.96 2.40 -0.68
CA LEU A 105 3.34 3.26 0.46
C LEU A 105 2.54 2.96 1.73
N SER A 106 1.57 2.04 1.70
CA SER A 106 0.80 1.69 2.88
C SER A 106 1.74 1.11 3.95
N PRO A 107 1.76 1.67 5.18
CA PRO A 107 2.57 1.15 6.25
C PRO A 107 2.25 -0.32 6.53
N ARG A 108 3.29 -1.16 6.48
CA ARG A 108 3.26 -2.56 6.92
C ARG A 108 4.20 -2.81 8.11
N LEU A 109 5.05 -1.83 8.41
CA LEU A 109 6.05 -1.88 9.47
C LEU A 109 6.11 -0.53 10.18
N VAL A 110 6.07 -0.55 11.51
CA VAL A 110 6.33 0.63 12.34
C VAL A 110 7.50 0.32 13.26
N SER A 111 8.62 1.00 13.04
CA SER A 111 9.81 0.92 13.89
C SER A 111 9.73 2.01 14.97
N VAL A 112 9.83 1.60 16.22
CA VAL A 112 9.73 2.50 17.37
C VAL A 112 11.11 2.68 17.98
N VAL A 113 11.61 3.91 17.99
CA VAL A 113 12.77 4.32 18.78
C VAL A 113 12.28 4.57 20.21
N GLY A 114 12.52 3.61 21.10
CA GLY A 114 12.05 3.64 22.48
C GLY A 114 12.24 2.31 23.18
N SER A 115 11.63 2.17 24.36
CA SER A 115 11.56 0.89 25.09
C SER A 115 10.49 -0.04 24.51
N GLU A 116 10.63 -1.34 24.75
CA GLU A 116 9.63 -2.35 24.38
C GLU A 116 8.23 -2.01 24.92
N GLN A 117 8.14 -1.54 26.16
CA GLN A 117 6.88 -1.12 26.77
C GLN A 117 6.21 0.03 26.00
N GLN A 118 7.01 0.98 25.49
CA GLN A 118 6.50 2.07 24.67
C GLN A 118 6.04 1.57 23.30
N ALA A 119 6.77 0.63 22.68
CA ALA A 119 6.38 0.01 21.43
C ALA A 119 5.04 -0.75 21.57
N GLN A 120 4.84 -1.50 22.65
CA GLN A 120 3.56 -2.16 22.95
C GLN A 120 2.42 -1.14 23.15
N THR A 121 2.69 -0.02 23.83
CA THR A 121 1.70 1.05 24.02
C THR A 121 1.28 1.67 22.69
N ILE A 122 2.24 1.88 21.78
CA ILE A 122 1.98 2.38 20.42
C ILE A 122 1.21 1.34 19.61
N ALA A 123 1.58 0.05 19.68
CA ALA A 123 0.87 -1.04 19.00
C ALA A 123 -0.60 -1.11 19.43
N GLN A 124 -0.88 -0.97 20.73
CA GLN A 124 -2.25 -0.91 21.26
C GLN A 124 -3.02 0.32 20.73
N SER A 125 -2.38 1.50 20.70
CA SER A 125 -3.00 2.72 20.17
C SER A 125 -3.35 2.58 18.68
N LEU A 126 -2.42 2.06 17.86
CA LEU A 126 -2.64 1.78 16.44
C LEU A 126 -3.76 0.77 16.22
N ALA A 127 -3.81 -0.30 17.02
CA ALA A 127 -4.87 -1.31 16.92
C ALA A 127 -6.26 -0.73 17.23
N GLY A 128 -6.34 0.18 18.22
CA GLY A 128 -7.55 0.94 18.53
C GLY A 128 -7.99 1.84 17.38
N GLU A 129 -7.06 2.60 16.79
CA GLU A 129 -7.35 3.47 15.65
C GLU A 129 -7.80 2.69 14.41
N LEU A 130 -7.15 1.57 14.09
CA LEU A 130 -7.55 0.69 12.98
C LEU A 130 -8.96 0.10 13.20
N THR A 131 -9.26 -0.34 14.43
CA THR A 131 -10.62 -0.79 14.80
C THR A 131 -11.65 0.32 14.64
N GLY A 132 -11.28 1.56 14.95
CA GLY A 132 -12.10 2.74 14.73
C GLY A 132 -12.35 3.00 13.25
N LEU A 133 -11.26 3.04 12.48
CA LEU A 133 -11.26 3.33 11.05
C LEU A 133 -12.03 2.29 10.24
N GLU A 134 -12.04 1.02 10.59
CA GLU A 134 -12.82 0.01 9.88
C GLU A 134 -14.33 0.34 9.80
N ARG A 135 -14.86 1.07 10.79
CA ARG A 135 -16.25 1.52 10.77
C ARG A 135 -16.48 2.70 9.83
N GLU A 136 -15.45 3.52 9.61
CA GLU A 136 -15.48 4.70 8.74
C GLU A 136 -15.11 4.35 7.29
N LEU A 137 -14.17 3.42 7.13
CA LEU A 137 -13.56 2.92 5.92
C LEU A 137 -13.57 1.39 5.95
N PRO A 138 -14.72 0.74 5.69
CA PRO A 138 -14.79 -0.72 5.66
C PRO A 138 -13.87 -1.30 4.58
N PRO A 139 -13.10 -2.36 4.87
CA PRO A 139 -12.22 -2.99 3.89
C PRO A 139 -12.96 -3.42 2.63
N GLY A 140 -12.31 -3.25 1.49
CA GLY A 140 -12.79 -3.78 0.22
C GLY A 140 -12.87 -5.31 0.19
N PRO A 141 -13.46 -5.90 -0.86
CA PRO A 141 -13.51 -7.34 -1.02
C PRO A 141 -12.09 -7.95 -1.02
N VAL A 142 -12.00 -9.16 -0.47
CA VAL A 142 -10.77 -9.93 -0.37
C VAL A 142 -10.96 -11.25 -1.11
N SER A 143 -10.03 -11.59 -1.99
CA SER A 143 -10.02 -12.86 -2.71
C SER A 143 -9.71 -14.03 -1.76
N ALA A 144 -10.04 -15.26 -2.20
CA ALA A 144 -9.73 -16.45 -1.40
C ALA A 144 -8.21 -16.63 -1.18
N GLU A 145 -7.39 -16.22 -2.15
CA GLU A 145 -5.94 -16.26 -2.08
C GLU A 145 -5.40 -15.26 -1.05
N GLU A 146 -5.79 -13.98 -1.15
CA GLU A 146 -5.41 -12.95 -0.17
C GLU A 146 -5.86 -13.33 1.25
N ALA A 147 -7.05 -13.92 1.40
CA ALA A 147 -7.54 -14.37 2.71
C ALA A 147 -6.72 -15.54 3.28
N ALA A 148 -6.22 -16.44 2.42
CA ALA A 148 -5.34 -17.53 2.83
C ALA A 148 -3.95 -17.01 3.22
N GLU A 149 -3.37 -16.10 2.45
CA GLU A 149 -2.09 -15.45 2.75
C GLU A 149 -2.15 -14.64 4.04
N ALA A 150 -3.22 -13.87 4.25
CA ALA A 150 -3.45 -13.13 5.49
C ALA A 150 -3.54 -14.08 6.69
N ARG A 151 -4.27 -15.20 6.56
CA ARG A 151 -4.35 -16.22 7.62
C ARG A 151 -3.00 -16.83 7.94
N GLN A 152 -2.24 -17.24 6.93
CA GLN A 152 -0.90 -17.81 7.11
C GLN A 152 0.04 -16.81 7.81
N SER A 153 0.01 -15.55 7.37
CA SER A 153 0.82 -14.47 7.96
C SER A 153 0.46 -14.22 9.42
N ARG A 154 -0.85 -14.19 9.72
CA ARG A 154 -1.35 -14.07 11.09
C ARG A 154 -0.92 -15.23 11.97
N ASP A 155 -1.04 -16.46 11.47
CA ASP A 155 -0.72 -17.66 12.25
C ASP A 155 0.79 -17.75 12.54
N ALA A 156 1.64 -17.36 11.58
CA ALA A 156 3.08 -17.22 11.80
C ALA A 156 3.39 -16.14 12.85
N ALA A 157 2.73 -14.98 12.76
CA ALA A 157 2.90 -13.91 13.74
C ALA A 157 2.42 -14.33 15.14
N ALA A 158 1.29 -15.03 15.25
CA ALA A 158 0.76 -15.54 16.52
C ALA A 158 1.69 -16.56 17.19
N TYR A 159 2.47 -17.30 16.40
CA TYR A 159 3.46 -18.24 16.92
C TYR A 159 4.69 -17.53 17.50
N ALA A 160 5.13 -16.44 16.87
CA ALA A 160 6.38 -15.77 17.21
C ALA A 160 6.21 -14.55 18.15
N PHE A 161 5.05 -13.89 18.13
CA PHE A 161 4.85 -12.55 18.67
C PHE A 161 3.50 -12.38 19.38
N GLU A 162 3.41 -11.34 20.22
CA GLU A 162 2.13 -10.89 20.77
C GLU A 162 1.29 -10.24 19.67
N LEU A 163 0.00 -10.57 19.64
CA LEU A 163 -0.98 -10.00 18.71
C LEU A 163 -1.98 -9.10 19.41
N PHE A 164 -2.16 -7.91 18.85
CA PHE A 164 -3.21 -6.96 19.22
C PHE A 164 -4.33 -7.01 18.17
N PRO A 165 -5.58 -7.34 18.56
CA PRO A 165 -6.72 -7.29 17.63
C PRO A 165 -6.96 -5.88 17.10
N ALA A 166 -7.11 -5.74 15.79
CA ALA A 166 -7.28 -4.45 15.11
C ALA A 166 -8.41 -4.55 14.07
N GLY A 167 -9.66 -4.60 14.55
CA GLY A 167 -10.83 -4.89 13.72
C GLY A 167 -10.76 -6.30 13.10
N SER A 168 -10.88 -6.35 11.77
CA SER A 168 -10.69 -7.53 10.92
C SER A 168 -9.21 -7.91 10.74
N GLY A 169 -8.28 -7.02 11.08
CA GLY A 169 -6.84 -7.21 11.03
C GLY A 169 -6.19 -7.46 12.41
N TRP A 170 -4.86 -7.34 12.44
CA TRP A 170 -4.06 -7.48 13.66
C TRP A 170 -2.80 -6.61 13.58
N ILE A 171 -2.24 -6.29 14.74
CA ILE A 171 -0.88 -5.77 14.88
C ILE A 171 -0.07 -6.81 15.65
N SER A 172 1.13 -7.14 15.16
CA SER A 172 2.12 -7.92 15.90
C SER A 172 3.24 -7.02 16.36
N CYS A 173 3.70 -7.19 17.61
CA CYS A 173 4.86 -6.47 18.13
C CYS A 173 6.01 -7.43 18.37
N ALA A 174 7.18 -7.13 17.81
CA ALA A 174 8.41 -7.90 17.97
C ALA A 174 9.51 -7.02 18.59
N PRO A 175 10.37 -7.55 19.46
CA PRO A 175 11.47 -6.80 20.08
C PRO A 175 12.60 -6.49 19.07
N GLU A 176 12.67 -7.23 17.96
CA GLU A 176 13.62 -7.00 16.87
C GLU A 176 12.90 -7.07 15.50
N LEU A 177 13.46 -6.35 14.53
CA LEU A 177 12.93 -6.23 13.19
C LEU A 177 13.34 -7.47 12.38
N VAL A 178 12.47 -8.47 12.32
CA VAL A 178 12.67 -9.67 11.48
C VAL A 178 12.00 -9.41 10.13
N VAL A 179 12.81 -9.09 9.11
CA VAL A 179 12.37 -8.94 7.71
C VAL A 179 12.58 -10.24 6.95
#